data_AF-C3X3B3-F1
#
_entry.id   AF-C3X3B3-F1
#
_cell.length_a   1.000
_cell.length_b   1.000
_cell.length_c   1.000
_cell.angle_alpha   90.00
_cell.angle_beta   90.00
_cell.angle_gamma   90.00
#
_symmetry.space_group_name_H-M   'P 1'
#
loop_
_entity.id
_entity.type
_entity.pdbx_description
1 polymer ?
#
loop_
_entity_poly.entity_id
_entity_poly.type
_entity_poly.pdbx_seq_one_letter_code
_entity_poly.pdbx_strand_id
1 'polypeptide(L)'
;MNMETDTPISPSPDRSGDPFPDAPKGVGGWLIFLIIVLSVLNPLANIGMLAAELRRVEQETPYLLQIPVFIHYKWFSWALVLICSAIGIAAGYMLWKKHVWKSVRQAIVAIWIMGPLATVFVALYIYMNFGSMAAEAGGEIIGSLIRSLLFAGIWTAYLLRSKRVRNTYVREAASPLAAH
;
A
#
# COMPACT_ATOMS: atom_id res chain seq x y z
N MET A 1 46.40 -7.92 40.29
CA MET A 1 45.12 -7.24 40.60
C MET A 1 44.95 -6.16 39.55
N ASN A 2 44.35 -6.52 38.41
CA ASN A 2 44.26 -5.67 37.24
C ASN A 2 43.06 -4.75 37.41
N MET A 3 43.29 -3.44 37.43
CA MET A 3 42.25 -2.43 37.34
C MET A 3 41.76 -2.38 35.90
N GLU A 4 40.55 -2.88 35.64
CA GLU A 4 39.79 -2.55 34.44
C GLU A 4 39.46 -1.06 34.49
N THR A 5 40.08 -0.29 33.59
CA THR A 5 39.71 1.10 33.32
C THR A 5 38.36 1.10 32.62
N ASP A 6 37.33 1.48 33.37
CA ASP A 6 35.99 1.79 32.89
C ASP A 6 36.11 2.93 31.86
N THR A 7 36.04 2.58 30.58
CA THR A 7 36.11 3.56 29.49
C THR A 7 34.74 4.21 29.38
N PRO A 8 34.61 5.53 29.54
CA PRO A 8 33.33 6.20 29.36
C PRO A 8 32.88 5.99 27.92
N ILE A 9 31.66 5.47 27.77
CA ILE A 9 30.98 5.30 26.50
C ILE A 9 30.98 6.66 25.79
N SER A 10 31.83 6.78 24.77
CA SER A 10 31.91 7.97 23.93
C SER A 10 30.51 8.26 23.35
N PRO A 11 29.97 9.47 23.50
CA PRO A 11 28.71 9.84 22.88
C PRO A 11 28.83 9.57 21.38
N SER A 12 27.82 8.89 20.85
CA SER A 12 27.71 8.55 19.44
C SER A 12 28.04 9.78 18.58
N PRO A 13 28.86 9.64 17.51
CA PRO A 13 29.35 10.77 16.76
C PRO A 13 28.19 11.66 16.33
N ASP A 14 28.22 12.89 16.82
CA ASP A 14 27.37 13.99 16.43
C ASP A 14 27.21 13.99 14.91
N ARG A 15 25.99 13.72 14.44
CA ARG A 15 25.57 13.85 13.04
C ARG A 15 25.41 15.33 12.70
N SER A 16 26.51 16.07 12.79
CA SER A 16 26.64 17.49 12.43
C SER A 16 26.49 17.76 10.92
N GLY A 17 26.08 16.76 10.13
CA GLY A 17 25.78 16.86 8.70
C GLY A 17 24.29 16.71 8.36
N ASP A 18 23.38 16.66 9.34
CA ASP A 18 21.94 16.66 9.08
C ASP A 18 21.55 17.99 8.39
N PRO A 19 21.08 18.01 7.13
CA PRO A 19 20.78 19.26 6.41
C PRO A 19 19.65 20.07 7.04
N PHE A 20 18.93 19.50 8.02
CA PHE A 20 17.79 20.10 8.72
C PHE A 20 17.72 19.58 10.17
N PRO A 21 18.48 20.16 11.11
CA PRO A 21 18.50 19.74 12.51
C PRO A 21 17.12 19.89 13.21
N ASP A 22 16.30 20.85 12.78
CA ASP A 22 14.99 21.15 13.41
C ASP A 22 13.80 20.44 12.76
N ALA A 23 14.04 19.57 11.78
CA ALA A 23 12.94 19.02 11.02
C ALA A 23 12.27 17.83 11.75
N PRO A 24 10.93 17.74 11.74
CA PRO A 24 10.20 16.72 12.48
C PRO A 24 10.62 15.29 12.09
N LYS A 25 11.09 14.50 13.06
CA LYS A 25 11.47 13.09 12.91
C LYS A 25 10.33 12.18 13.42
N GLY A 26 10.16 11.00 12.80
CA GLY A 26 9.20 9.98 13.24
C GLY A 26 7.90 9.91 12.42
N VAL A 27 7.05 8.93 12.77
CA VAL A 27 5.76 8.67 12.11
C VAL A 27 4.69 9.57 12.73
N GLY A 28 4.20 10.55 11.97
CA GLY A 28 3.18 11.48 12.44
C GLY A 28 2.48 12.26 11.32
N GLY A 29 1.40 12.95 11.66
CA GLY A 29 0.59 13.75 10.73
C GLY A 29 0.06 12.93 9.55
N TRP A 30 0.25 13.43 8.34
CA TRP A 30 -0.20 12.76 7.11
C TRP A 30 0.37 11.35 6.90
N LEU A 31 1.53 11.03 7.50
CA LEU A 31 2.09 9.68 7.40
C LEU A 31 1.32 8.67 8.25
N ILE A 32 0.88 9.03 9.46
CA ILE A 32 0.07 8.11 10.28
C ILE A 32 -1.32 7.92 9.66
N PHE A 33 -1.87 8.98 9.08
CA PHE A 33 -3.11 8.90 8.30
C PHE A 33 -2.98 7.90 7.16
N LEU A 34 -1.90 7.97 6.37
CA LEU A 34 -1.65 6.99 5.30
C LEU A 34 -1.55 5.55 5.83
N ILE A 35 -0.86 5.34 6.95
CA ILE A 35 -0.73 4.00 7.56
C ILE A 35 -2.10 3.46 7.97
N ILE A 36 -2.93 4.27 8.63
CA ILE A 36 -4.30 3.87 9.02
C ILE A 36 -5.15 3.58 7.78
N VAL A 37 -5.05 4.42 6.75
CA VAL A 37 -5.76 4.21 5.49
C VAL A 37 -5.37 2.89 4.85
N LEU A 38 -4.07 2.58 4.75
CA LEU A 38 -3.58 1.36 4.12
C LEU A 38 -3.86 0.10 4.94
N SER A 39 -3.70 0.16 6.26
CA SER A 39 -3.79 -1.01 7.13
C SER A 39 -5.20 -1.31 7.63
N VAL A 40 -6.09 -0.32 7.70
CA VAL A 40 -7.41 -0.50 8.33
C VAL A 40 -8.53 -0.06 7.41
N LEU A 41 -8.52 1.19 6.94
CA LEU A 41 -9.66 1.73 6.20
C LEU A 41 -9.83 1.07 4.83
N ASN A 42 -8.75 0.86 4.07
CA ASN A 42 -8.81 0.19 2.77
C ASN A 42 -9.31 -1.27 2.89
N PRO A 43 -8.72 -2.13 3.74
CA PRO A 43 -9.24 -3.48 3.95
C PRO A 43 -10.72 -3.49 4.33
N LEU A 44 -11.11 -2.65 5.30
CA LEU A 44 -12.48 -2.61 5.78
C LEU A 44 -13.46 -2.11 4.70
N ALA A 45 -13.09 -1.05 3.98
CA ALA A 45 -13.90 -0.51 2.89
C ALA A 45 -14.03 -1.52 1.75
N ASN A 46 -12.94 -2.16 1.33
CA ASN A 46 -12.97 -3.14 0.24
C ASN A 46 -13.80 -4.37 0.58
N ILE A 47 -13.67 -4.90 1.81
CA ILE A 47 -14.49 -6.02 2.29
C ILE A 47 -15.97 -5.61 2.33
N GLY A 48 -16.28 -4.44 2.89
CA GLY A 48 -17.65 -3.94 3.01
C GLY A 48 -18.30 -3.69 1.65
N MET A 49 -17.59 -3.03 0.74
CA MET A 49 -18.06 -2.75 -0.61
C MET A 49 -18.26 -4.05 -1.41
N LEU A 50 -17.30 -4.98 -1.37
CA LEU A 50 -17.45 -6.27 -2.06
C LEU A 50 -18.63 -7.07 -1.50
N ALA A 51 -18.77 -7.13 -0.17
CA ALA A 51 -19.88 -7.84 0.46
C ALA A 51 -21.24 -7.21 0.13
N ALA A 52 -21.34 -5.88 0.10
CA ALA A 52 -22.55 -5.17 -0.28
C ALA A 52 -22.90 -5.41 -1.76
N GLU A 53 -21.90 -5.32 -2.65
CA GLU A 53 -22.09 -5.51 -4.08
C GLU A 53 -22.53 -6.95 -4.40
N LEU A 54 -21.86 -7.95 -3.83
CA LEU A 54 -22.25 -9.35 -4.04
C LEU A 54 -23.65 -9.63 -3.50
N ARG A 55 -24.00 -9.11 -2.31
CA ARG A 55 -25.37 -9.27 -1.76
C ARG A 55 -26.41 -8.63 -2.67
N ARG A 56 -26.12 -7.46 -3.21
CA ARG A 56 -27.02 -6.75 -4.13
C ARG A 56 -27.25 -7.57 -5.40
N VAL A 57 -26.18 -8.04 -6.05
CA VAL A 57 -26.27 -8.86 -7.27
C VAL A 57 -27.00 -10.18 -7.01
N GLU A 58 -26.78 -10.81 -5.86
CA GLU A 58 -27.47 -12.05 -5.48
C GLU A 58 -28.99 -11.84 -5.25
N GLN A 59 -29.39 -10.67 -4.73
CA GLN A 59 -30.80 -10.33 -4.52
C GLN A 59 -31.50 -9.93 -5.83
N GLU A 60 -30.84 -9.16 -6.68
CA GLU A 60 -31.39 -8.69 -7.96
C GLU A 60 -31.45 -9.82 -9.00
N THR A 61 -30.51 -10.76 -8.96
CA THR A 61 -30.36 -11.82 -9.96
C THR A 61 -30.00 -13.17 -9.35
N PRO A 62 -30.95 -13.82 -8.65
CA PRO A 62 -30.70 -15.08 -7.94
C PRO A 62 -30.30 -16.25 -8.86
N TYR A 63 -30.63 -16.19 -10.16
CA TYR A 63 -30.21 -17.21 -11.12
C TYR A 63 -28.68 -17.27 -11.32
N LEU A 64 -27.94 -16.18 -11.06
CA LEU A 64 -26.48 -16.14 -11.18
C LEU A 64 -25.79 -17.11 -10.21
N LEU A 65 -26.43 -17.43 -9.08
CA LEU A 65 -25.92 -18.39 -8.10
C LEU A 65 -25.83 -19.82 -8.65
N GLN A 66 -26.52 -20.11 -9.75
CA GLN A 66 -26.48 -21.41 -10.43
C GLN A 66 -25.40 -21.45 -11.52
N ILE A 67 -24.80 -20.32 -11.87
CA ILE A 67 -23.80 -20.22 -12.93
C ILE A 67 -22.40 -20.41 -12.34
N PRO A 68 -21.65 -21.46 -12.74
CA PRO A 68 -20.31 -21.72 -12.20
C PRO A 68 -19.35 -20.54 -12.34
N VAL A 69 -19.43 -19.81 -13.46
CA VAL A 69 -18.54 -18.66 -13.73
C VAL A 69 -18.69 -17.54 -12.68
N PHE A 70 -19.92 -17.32 -12.18
CA PHE A 70 -20.18 -16.31 -11.16
C PHE A 70 -19.65 -16.76 -9.78
N ILE A 71 -19.75 -18.05 -9.48
CA ILE A 71 -19.16 -18.62 -8.26
C ILE A 71 -17.62 -18.44 -8.28
N HIS A 72 -16.98 -18.71 -9.42
CA HIS A 72 -15.54 -18.47 -9.59
C HIS A 72 -15.18 -16.99 -9.45
N TYR A 73 -15.98 -16.09 -10.03
CA TYR A 73 -15.80 -14.64 -9.88
C TYR A 73 -15.85 -14.19 -8.41
N LYS A 74 -16.80 -14.71 -7.63
CA LYS A 74 -16.89 -14.43 -6.19
C LYS A 74 -15.63 -14.84 -5.45
N TRP A 75 -15.18 -16.08 -5.63
CA TRP A 75 -13.97 -16.59 -4.98
C TRP A 75 -12.72 -15.81 -5.39
N PHE A 76 -12.60 -15.49 -6.68
CA PHE A 76 -11.53 -14.65 -7.20
C PHE A 76 -11.52 -13.26 -6.55
N SER A 77 -12.68 -12.60 -6.48
CA SER A 77 -12.82 -11.28 -5.88
C SER A 77 -12.46 -11.28 -4.39
N TRP A 78 -12.93 -12.27 -3.64
CA TRP A 78 -12.57 -12.44 -2.23
C TRP A 78 -11.08 -12.71 -2.04
N ALA A 79 -10.49 -13.60 -2.83
CA ALA A 79 -9.06 -13.87 -2.78
C ALA A 79 -8.24 -12.60 -3.05
N LEU A 80 -8.64 -11.82 -4.06
CA LEU A 80 -7.96 -10.57 -4.42
C LEU A 80 -8.06 -9.52 -3.29
N VAL A 81 -9.24 -9.34 -2.69
CA VAL A 81 -9.44 -8.42 -1.56
C VAL A 81 -8.60 -8.84 -0.35
N LEU A 82 -8.55 -10.14 -0.04
CA LEU A 82 -7.74 -10.65 1.08
C LEU A 82 -6.23 -10.46 0.84
N ILE A 83 -5.75 -10.76 -0.37
CA ILE A 83 -4.35 -10.53 -0.75
C ILE A 83 -4.00 -9.04 -0.68
N CYS A 84 -4.82 -8.18 -1.26
CA CYS A 84 -4.62 -6.72 -1.21
C CYS A 84 -4.63 -6.21 0.23
N SER A 85 -5.53 -6.72 1.07
CA SER A 85 -5.61 -6.35 2.49
C SER A 85 -4.35 -6.76 3.25
N ALA A 86 -3.85 -7.98 3.03
CA ALA A 86 -2.60 -8.45 3.63
C ALA A 86 -1.40 -7.58 3.21
N ILE A 87 -1.32 -7.22 1.92
CA ILE A 87 -0.28 -6.32 1.40
C ILE A 87 -0.36 -4.94 2.06
N GLY A 88 -1.57 -4.36 2.17
CA GLY A 88 -1.79 -3.05 2.80
C GLY A 88 -1.41 -3.03 4.27
N ILE A 89 -1.82 -4.06 5.02
CA ILE A 89 -1.46 -4.23 6.44
C ILE A 89 0.05 -4.36 6.60
N ALA A 90 0.69 -5.22 5.81
CA ALA A 90 2.14 -5.42 5.86
C ALA A 90 2.92 -4.14 5.52
N ALA A 91 2.49 -3.41 4.48
CA ALA A 91 3.11 -2.14 4.09
C ALA A 91 2.98 -1.07 5.18
N GLY A 92 1.80 -0.90 5.77
CA GLY A 92 1.59 0.04 6.88
C GLY A 92 2.40 -0.34 8.13
N TYR A 93 2.46 -1.63 8.46
CA TYR A 93 3.30 -2.13 9.56
C TYR A 93 4.79 -1.87 9.31
N MET A 94 5.27 -2.08 8.09
CA MET A 94 6.66 -1.82 7.71
C MET A 94 7.01 -0.33 7.74
N LEU A 95 6.08 0.54 7.34
CA LEU A 95 6.23 1.99 7.48
C LEU A 95 6.31 2.39 8.96
N TRP A 96 5.51 1.76 9.83
CA TRP A 96 5.50 2.09 11.25
C TRP A 96 6.74 1.60 12.00
N LYS A 97 7.21 0.37 11.73
CA LYS A 97 8.26 -0.25 12.56
C LYS A 97 9.67 -0.06 12.02
N LYS A 98 9.90 -0.27 10.71
CA LYS A 98 11.27 -0.46 10.19
C LYS A 98 12.00 0.83 9.83
N HIS A 99 11.34 1.98 9.72
CA HIS A 99 11.97 3.31 9.49
C HIS A 99 13.11 3.36 8.44
N VAL A 100 13.11 2.45 7.47
CA VAL A 100 14.07 2.37 6.37
C VAL A 100 13.44 2.81 5.05
N TRP A 101 14.22 3.37 4.13
CA TRP A 101 13.73 3.78 2.81
C TRP A 101 13.10 2.64 2.00
N LYS A 102 13.53 1.38 2.26
CA LYS A 102 12.89 0.18 1.69
C LYS A 102 11.41 0.08 2.03
N SER A 103 10.99 0.48 3.24
CA SER A 103 9.57 0.50 3.64
C SER A 103 8.76 1.50 2.82
N VAL A 104 9.33 2.66 2.49
CA VAL A 104 8.68 3.67 1.62
C VAL A 104 8.45 3.11 0.22
N ARG A 105 9.46 2.44 -0.35
CA ARG A 105 9.34 1.78 -1.66
C ARG A 105 8.28 0.69 -1.64
N GLN A 106 8.25 -0.13 -0.59
CA GLN A 106 7.22 -1.18 -0.41
C GLN A 106 5.82 -0.59 -0.29
N ALA A 107 5.64 0.52 0.42
CA ALA A 107 4.36 1.20 0.51
C ALA A 107 3.88 1.75 -0.84
N ILE A 108 4.79 2.35 -1.63
CA ILE A 108 4.46 2.79 -2.99
C ILE A 108 4.01 1.59 -3.82
N VAL A 109 4.80 0.51 -3.85
CA VAL A 109 4.44 -0.71 -4.59
C VAL A 109 3.10 -1.26 -4.14
N ALA A 110 2.84 -1.31 -2.83
CA ALA A 110 1.56 -1.75 -2.27
C ALA A 110 0.39 -0.89 -2.79
N ILE A 111 0.52 0.43 -2.79
CA ILE A 111 -0.52 1.35 -3.28
C ILE A 111 -0.82 1.09 -4.77
N TRP A 112 0.21 0.88 -5.59
CA TRP A 112 0.04 0.61 -7.02
C TRP A 112 -0.55 -0.78 -7.30
N ILE A 113 -0.17 -1.79 -6.50
CA ILE A 113 -0.74 -3.14 -6.61
C ILE A 113 -2.21 -3.14 -6.20
N MET A 114 -2.53 -2.56 -5.05
CA MET A 114 -3.87 -2.58 -4.48
C MET A 114 -4.86 -1.68 -5.23
N GLY A 115 -4.39 -0.63 -5.89
CA GLY A 115 -5.25 0.30 -6.63
C GLY A 115 -5.34 -0.07 -8.12
N PRO A 116 -4.52 0.57 -8.98
CA PRO A 116 -4.62 0.40 -10.44
C PRO A 116 -4.48 -1.06 -10.89
N LEU A 117 -3.50 -1.79 -10.36
CA LEU A 117 -3.23 -3.14 -10.84
C LEU A 117 -4.34 -4.12 -10.49
N ALA A 118 -4.85 -4.09 -9.25
CA ALA A 118 -6.01 -4.88 -8.85
C ALA A 118 -7.25 -4.56 -9.72
N THR A 119 -7.47 -3.29 -10.02
CA THR A 119 -8.58 -2.85 -10.90
C THR A 119 -8.44 -3.45 -12.30
N VAL A 120 -7.23 -3.44 -12.88
CA VAL A 120 -6.95 -4.04 -14.18
C VAL A 120 -7.16 -5.56 -14.16
N PHE A 121 -6.74 -6.24 -13.10
CA PHE A 121 -6.97 -7.69 -12.96
C PHE A 121 -8.45 -8.05 -12.91
N VAL A 122 -9.26 -7.29 -12.17
CA VAL A 122 -10.72 -7.48 -12.12
C VAL A 122 -11.33 -7.21 -13.50
N ALA A 123 -10.96 -6.11 -14.15
CA ALA A 123 -11.47 -5.77 -15.47
C ALA A 123 -11.14 -6.85 -16.52
N LEU A 124 -9.90 -7.36 -16.51
CA LEU A 124 -9.47 -8.43 -17.40
C LEU A 124 -10.25 -9.72 -17.12
N TYR A 125 -10.44 -10.07 -15.85
CA TYR A 125 -11.24 -11.24 -15.47
C TYR A 125 -12.67 -11.13 -15.98
N ILE A 126 -13.31 -9.97 -15.79
CA ILE A 126 -14.68 -9.72 -16.25
C ILE A 126 -14.74 -9.82 -17.79
N TYR A 127 -13.82 -9.16 -18.49
CA TYR A 127 -13.75 -9.21 -19.95
C TYR A 127 -13.60 -10.63 -20.49
N MET A 128 -12.71 -11.43 -19.92
CA MET A 128 -12.45 -12.80 -20.37
C MET A 128 -13.61 -13.77 -20.10
N ASN A 129 -14.38 -13.56 -19.03
CA ASN A 129 -15.42 -14.52 -18.60
C ASN A 129 -16.86 -14.09 -18.97
N PHE A 130 -17.11 -12.79 -19.09
CA PHE A 130 -18.46 -12.23 -19.31
C PHE A 130 -18.60 -11.47 -20.64
N GLY A 131 -17.51 -11.31 -21.41
CA GLY A 131 -17.54 -10.80 -22.79
C GLY A 131 -18.25 -9.45 -22.91
N SER A 132 -19.37 -9.40 -23.65
CA SER A 132 -20.12 -8.16 -23.93
C SER A 132 -20.69 -7.48 -22.68
N MET A 133 -20.97 -8.21 -21.59
CA MET A 133 -21.40 -7.58 -20.33
C MET A 133 -20.29 -6.73 -19.70
N ALA A 134 -19.02 -6.99 -20.04
CA ALA A 134 -17.90 -6.15 -19.62
C ALA A 134 -17.94 -4.75 -20.25
N ALA A 135 -18.54 -4.60 -21.43
CA ALA A 135 -18.66 -3.32 -22.10
C ALA A 135 -19.61 -2.37 -21.35
N GLU A 136 -20.67 -2.91 -20.75
CA GLU A 136 -21.62 -2.15 -19.92
C GLU A 136 -20.97 -1.67 -18.61
N ALA A 137 -20.09 -2.49 -18.02
CA ALA A 137 -19.30 -2.14 -16.84
C ALA A 137 -18.13 -1.18 -17.13
N GLY A 138 -17.82 -0.92 -18.41
CA GLY A 138 -16.61 -0.19 -18.82
C GLY A 138 -16.49 1.21 -18.21
N GLY A 139 -17.60 1.96 -18.13
CA GLY A 139 -17.60 3.30 -17.55
C GLY A 139 -17.22 3.32 -16.07
N GLU A 140 -17.72 2.37 -15.29
CA GLU A 140 -17.40 2.23 -13.86
C GLU A 140 -15.96 1.77 -13.65
N ILE A 141 -15.49 0.80 -14.46
CA ILE A 141 -14.11 0.33 -14.45
C ILE A 141 -13.13 1.49 -14.73
N ILE A 142 -13.39 2.29 -15.76
CA ILE A 142 -12.57 3.47 -16.09
C ILE A 142 -12.60 4.48 -14.96
N GLY A 143 -13.78 4.78 -14.40
CA GLY A 143 -13.92 5.67 -13.26
C GLY A 143 -13.12 5.21 -12.04
N SER A 144 -13.17 3.91 -11.72
CA SER A 144 -12.38 3.30 -10.64
C SER A 144 -10.87 3.39 -10.92
N LEU A 145 -10.46 3.11 -12.17
CA LEU A 145 -9.06 3.20 -12.57
C LEU A 145 -8.51 4.63 -12.45
N ILE A 146 -9.26 5.65 -12.88
CA ILE A 146 -8.87 7.05 -12.74
C ILE A 146 -8.73 7.43 -11.26
N ARG A 147 -9.70 7.07 -10.41
CA ARG A 147 -9.64 7.36 -8.97
C ARG A 147 -8.43 6.67 -8.31
N SER A 148 -8.18 5.40 -8.64
CA SER A 148 -7.05 4.66 -8.10
C SER A 148 -5.70 5.20 -8.57
N LEU A 149 -5.59 5.67 -9.82
CA LEU A 149 -4.40 6.34 -10.34
C LEU A 149 -4.15 7.67 -9.65
N LEU A 150 -5.19 8.50 -9.45
CA LEU A 150 -5.05 9.77 -8.73
C LEU A 150 -4.61 9.54 -7.29
N PHE A 151 -5.27 8.61 -6.59
CA PHE A 151 -4.91 8.23 -5.23
C PHE A 151 -3.46 7.73 -5.15
N ALA A 152 -3.07 6.81 -6.05
CA ALA A 152 -1.71 6.27 -6.10
C ALA A 152 -0.67 7.35 -6.41
N GLY A 153 -0.96 8.22 -7.37
CA GLY A 153 -0.09 9.32 -7.77
C GLY A 153 0.14 10.33 -6.66
N ILE A 154 -0.93 10.77 -5.99
CA ILE A 154 -0.86 11.73 -4.87
C ILE A 154 0.00 11.16 -3.74
N TRP A 155 -0.26 9.92 -3.33
CA TRP A 155 0.49 9.30 -2.23
C TRP A 155 1.93 8.96 -2.61
N THR A 156 2.18 8.55 -3.84
CA THR A 156 3.54 8.34 -4.35
C THR A 156 4.32 9.64 -4.33
N ALA A 157 3.73 10.74 -4.82
CA ALA A 157 4.35 12.06 -4.80
C ALA A 157 4.63 12.53 -3.36
N TYR A 158 3.67 12.34 -2.44
CA TYR A 158 3.84 12.65 -1.03
C TYR A 158 4.99 11.86 -0.40
N LEU A 159 5.02 10.53 -0.57
CA LEU A 159 6.06 9.67 0.00
C LEU A 159 7.46 10.00 -0.54
N LEU A 160 7.58 10.38 -1.82
CA LEU A 160 8.87 10.69 -2.42
C LEU A 160 9.37 12.12 -2.13
N ARG A 161 8.47 13.11 -2.06
CA ARG A 161 8.85 14.53 -1.93
C ARG A 161 8.73 15.09 -0.51
N SER A 162 7.98 14.45 0.39
CA SER A 162 7.76 14.97 1.74
C SER A 162 9.06 15.06 2.54
N LYS A 163 9.38 16.27 3.04
CA LYS A 163 10.51 16.51 3.95
C LYS A 163 10.45 15.60 5.18
N ARG A 164 9.25 15.39 5.74
CA ARG A 164 9.04 14.50 6.89
C ARG A 164 9.42 13.05 6.57
N VAL A 165 8.95 12.51 5.44
CA VAL A 165 9.27 11.12 5.06
C VAL A 165 10.78 10.98 4.84
N ARG A 166 11.42 11.94 4.16
CA ARG A 166 12.88 11.93 3.97
C ARG A 166 13.67 11.97 5.28
N ASN A 167 13.16 12.64 6.30
CA ASN A 167 13.84 12.75 7.59
C ASN A 167 13.52 11.59 8.54
N THR A 168 12.37 10.94 8.37
CA THR A 168 11.97 9.76 9.14
C THR A 168 12.61 8.47 8.62
N TYR A 169 12.79 8.35 7.31
CA TYR A 169 13.30 7.11 6.69
C TYR A 169 14.73 7.28 6.20
N VAL A 170 15.67 6.59 6.84
CA VAL A 170 17.09 6.63 6.47
C VAL A 170 17.24 6.01 5.09
N ARG A 171 17.80 6.79 4.15
CA ARG A 171 18.29 6.23 2.89
C ARG A 171 19.54 5.43 3.19
N GLU A 172 19.57 4.17 2.77
CA GLU A 172 20.82 3.43 2.66
C GLU A 172 21.73 4.29 1.77
N ALA A 173 22.77 4.88 2.37
CA ALA A 173 23.82 5.52 1.59
C ALA A 173 24.34 4.45 0.65
N ALA A 174 24.43 4.76 -0.64
CA ALA A 174 25.12 3.88 -1.58
C ALA A 174 26.51 3.63 -0.99
N SER A 175 26.80 2.39 -0.59
CA SER A 175 28.14 2.01 -0.16
C SER A 175 29.10 2.44 -1.27
N PRO A 176 30.08 3.31 -1.01
CA PRO A 176 31.12 3.59 -1.98
C PRO A 176 32.05 2.37 -2.02
N LEU A 177 31.68 1.35 -2.81
CA LEU A 177 32.50 0.17 -3.04
C LEU A 177 32.50 -0.19 -4.52
N ALA A 178 33.37 0.50 -5.25
CA ALA A 178 34.12 -0.04 -6.38
C ALA A 178 35.30 0.90 -6.69
N ALA A 179 36.21 1.06 -5.74
CA ALA A 179 37.50 1.70 -5.95
C ALA A 179 38.55 0.94 -5.15
N HIS A 180 38.81 -0.31 -5.52
CA HIS A 180 40.06 -1.06 -5.27
C HIS A 180 40.13 -2.19 -6.28
#